data_AF-A0A328SMT3-F1
#
_entry.id   AF-A0A328SMT3-F1
#
_cell.length_a   1.000
_cell.length_b   1.000
_cell.length_c   1.000
_cell.angle_alpha   90.00
_cell.angle_beta   90.00
_cell.angle_gamma   90.00
#
_symmetry.space_group_name_H-M   'P 1'
#
loop_
_entity.id
_entity.type
_entity.pdbx_description
1 polymer ?
#
loop_
_entity_poly.entity_id
_entity_poly.type
_entity_poly.pdbx_seq_one_letter_code
_entity_poly.pdbx_strand_id
1 'polypeptide(L)' 'TITANVQDENADAVTAGKVTFKVNGKTLKDENGKVIYAKVVDGVATATYDVPLTLAGKDINITAVYTGSSKYDKQT' A
#
# COMPACT_ATOMS: atom_id res chain seq x y z
N THR A 1 -5.97 -7.12 -7.52
CA THR A 1 -5.13 -7.06 -6.30
C THR A 1 -3.90 -6.23 -6.59
N ILE A 2 -3.51 -5.36 -5.66
CA ILE A 2 -2.28 -4.58 -5.73
C ILE A 2 -1.32 -5.10 -4.65
N THR A 3 -0.05 -5.21 -5.02
CA THR A 3 1.00 -5.77 -4.17
C THR A 3 2.17 -4.78 -4.12
N ALA A 4 2.69 -4.54 -2.91
CA ALA A 4 3.92 -3.80 -2.69
C ALA A 4 4.93 -4.71 -1.99
N ASN A 5 6.15 -4.75 -2.55
CA ASN A 5 7.29 -5.35 -1.88
C ASN A 5 7.95 -4.27 -1.00
N VAL A 6 8.19 -4.60 0.26
CA VAL A 6 8.74 -3.71 1.27
C VAL A 6 10.02 -4.35 1.80
N GLN A 7 11.12 -3.64 1.58
CA GLN A 7 12.45 -4.03 2.05
C GLN A 7 13.01 -2.91 2.93
N ASP A 8 13.92 -3.27 3.82
CA ASP A 8 14.72 -2.31 4.56
C ASP A 8 15.94 -1.84 3.75
N GLU A 9 16.79 -1.03 4.38
CA GLU A 9 18.00 -0.47 3.75
C GLU A 9 19.04 -1.52 3.35
N ASN A 10 18.98 -2.72 3.95
CA ASN A 10 19.88 -3.84 3.63
C ASN A 10 19.27 -4.79 2.59
N ALA A 11 18.14 -4.42 1.99
CA ALA A 11 17.34 -5.23 1.08
C ALA A 11 16.69 -6.46 1.73
N ASP A 12 16.61 -6.51 3.07
CA ASP A 12 15.93 -7.57 3.79
C ASP A 12 14.41 -7.33 3.85
N ALA A 13 13.64 -8.41 3.86
CA ALA A 13 12.19 -8.35 3.87
C ALA A 13 11.66 -7.77 5.19
N VAL A 14 10.88 -6.69 5.09
CA VAL A 14 10.23 -6.09 6.26
C VAL A 14 9.10 -6.99 6.76
N THR A 15 9.14 -7.40 8.02
CA THR A 15 8.16 -8.34 8.60
C THR A 15 7.09 -7.65 9.47
N ALA A 16 7.10 -6.32 9.54
CA ALA A 16 6.20 -5.55 10.38
C ALA A 16 5.79 -4.22 9.74
N GLY A 17 4.72 -3.62 10.25
CA GLY A 17 4.23 -2.32 9.79
C GLY A 17 3.07 -2.41 8.82
N LYS A 18 2.77 -1.26 8.21
CA LYS A 18 1.61 -1.08 7.34
C LYS A 18 1.99 -0.29 6.10
N VAL A 19 1.35 -0.62 4.99
CA VAL A 19 1.38 0.14 3.75
C VAL A 19 -0.01 0.70 3.49
N THR A 20 -0.06 1.96 3.07
CA THR A 20 -1.28 2.59 2.55
C THR A 20 -1.12 2.77 1.05
N PHE A 21 -2.13 2.36 0.28
CA PHE A 21 -2.14 2.57 -1.16
C PHE A 21 -2.87 3.86 -1.50
N LYS A 22 -2.42 4.54 -2.54
CA LYS A 22 -3.09 5.67 -3.17
C LYS A 22 -3.38 5.35 -4.62
N VAL A 23 -4.57 5.68 -5.07
CA VAL A 23 -5.01 5.57 -6.46
C VAL A 23 -5.23 6.97 -6.98
N ASN A 24 -4.48 7.38 -8.01
CA ASN A 24 -4.48 8.73 -8.57
C ASN A 24 -4.30 9.80 -7.47
N GLY A 25 -3.34 9.57 -6.56
CA GLY A 25 -3.03 10.46 -5.44
C GLY A 25 -4.01 10.43 -4.26
N LYS A 26 -5.16 9.76 -4.39
CA LYS A 26 -6.16 9.61 -3.31
C LYS A 26 -5.92 8.33 -2.53
N THR A 27 -5.91 8.43 -1.21
CA THR A 27 -5.79 7.25 -0.33
C THR A 27 -6.92 6.27 -0.57
N LEU A 28 -6.56 5.00 -0.74
CA LEU A 28 -7.48 3.89 -0.88
C LEU A 28 -8.26 3.71 0.43
N LYS A 29 -9.58 3.66 0.30
CA LYS A 29 -10.53 3.55 1.41
C LYS A 29 -11.53 2.44 1.13
N ASP A 30 -12.08 1.86 2.19
CA ASP A 30 -13.19 0.93 2.12
C ASP A 30 -14.52 1.67 1.84
N GLU A 31 -15.60 0.91 1.69
CA GLU A 31 -16.95 1.41 1.44
C GLU A 31 -17.46 2.36 2.54
N ASN A 32 -16.92 2.25 3.76
CA ASN A 32 -17.24 3.11 4.90
C ASN A 32 -16.36 4.36 4.97
N GLY A 33 -15.48 4.58 3.98
CA GLY A 33 -14.57 5.72 3.92
C GLY A 33 -13.36 5.61 4.85
N LYS A 34 -13.11 4.45 5.45
CA LYS A 34 -11.95 4.17 6.30
C LYS A 34 -10.76 3.78 5.44
N VAL A 35 -9.58 4.28 5.79
CA VAL A 35 -8.33 3.97 5.08
C VAL A 35 -8.02 2.48 5.16
N ILE A 36 -7.71 1.88 4.01
CA ILE A 36 -7.25 0.50 3.93
C ILE A 36 -5.76 0.47 4.24
N TYR A 37 -5.41 -0.18 5.34
CA TYR A 37 -4.04 -0.45 5.73
C TYR A 37 -3.69 -1.91 5.40
N ALA A 38 -2.78 -2.11 4.46
CA ALA A 38 -2.22 -3.42 4.18
C ALA A 38 -1.11 -3.72 5.19
N LYS A 39 -1.27 -4.80 5.97
CA LYS A 39 -0.21 -5.26 6.87
C LYS A 39 0.93 -5.86 6.04
N VAL A 40 2.17 -5.54 6.40
CA VAL A 40 3.33 -6.19 5.79
C VAL A 40 3.54 -7.55 6.46
N VAL A 41 3.61 -8.60 5.66
CA VAL A 41 3.95 -9.97 6.08
C VAL A 41 5.01 -10.48 5.12
N ASP A 42 6.14 -10.92 5.65
CA ASP A 42 7.29 -11.44 4.87
C ASP A 42 7.70 -10.52 3.70
N GLY A 43 7.79 -9.20 3.96
CA GLY A 43 8.17 -8.21 2.95
C GLY A 43 7.08 -7.87 1.94
N VAL A 44 5.87 -8.40 2.10
CA VAL A 44 4.78 -8.19 1.14
C VAL A 44 3.58 -7.54 1.80
N ALA A 45 3.07 -6.47 1.19
CA ALA A 45 1.80 -5.85 1.55
C ALA A 45 0.82 -5.95 0.38
N THR A 46 -0.36 -6.51 0.64
CA THR A 46 -1.41 -6.70 -0.38
C THR A 46 -2.67 -5.94 -0.02
N ALA A 47 -3.30 -5.34 -1.02
CA ALA A 47 -4.66 -4.80 -0.90
C ALA A 47 -5.51 -5.19 -2.12
N THR A 48 -6.81 -5.33 -1.89
CA THR A 48 -7.79 -5.47 -2.97
C THR A 48 -8.28 -4.08 -3.36
N TYR A 49 -8.26 -3.80 -4.66
CA TYR A 49 -8.81 -2.58 -5.22
C TYR A 49 -9.65 -2.96 -6.44
N ASP A 50 -10.95 -2.70 -6.36
CA ASP A 50 -11.86 -2.84 -7.48
C ASP A 50 -11.81 -1.56 -8.30
N VAL A 51 -11.35 -1.68 -9.54
CA VAL A 51 -11.25 -0.55 -10.45
C VAL A 51 -12.67 -0.21 -10.92
N PRO A 52 -13.21 0.98 -10.57
CA PRO A 52 -14.53 1.36 -11.01
C PRO A 52 -14.55 1.55 -12.53
N LEU A 53 -15.69 1.23 -13.17
CA LEU A 53 -15.86 1.40 -14.62
C LEU A 53 -15.56 2.83 -15.11
N THR A 54 -15.71 3.84 -14.25
CA THR A 54 -15.39 5.24 -14.56
C THR A 54 -13.90 5.50 -14.84
N LEU A 55 -13.02 4.59 -14.39
CA LEU A 55 -11.58 4.61 -14.64
C LEU A 55 -11.15 3.64 -15.75
N ALA A 56 -12.08 2.91 -16.36
CA ALA A 56 -11.77 2.00 -17.46
C ALA A 56 -11.17 2.75 -18.66
N GLY A 57 -10.06 2.25 -19.19
CA GLY A 57 -9.34 2.85 -20.31
C GLY A 57 -8.56 4.12 -19.97
N LYS A 58 -8.44 4.49 -18.69
CA LYS A 58 -7.59 5.60 -18.23
C LYS A 58 -6.34 5.06 -17.56
N ASP A 59 -5.27 5.84 -17.63
CA ASP A 59 -4.07 5.58 -16.82
C ASP A 59 -4.40 5.74 -15.33
N ILE A 60 -3.97 4.78 -14.54
CA ILE A 60 -4.14 4.76 -13.10
C ILE A 60 -2.76 4.76 -12.45
N ASN A 61 -2.44 5.81 -11.71
CA ASN A 61 -1.24 5.85 -10.91
C ASN A 61 -1.51 5.23 -9.53
N ILE A 62 -0.76 4.19 -9.18
CA ILE A 62 -0.83 3.55 -7.87
C ILE A 62 0.45 3.88 -7.11
N THR A 63 0.30 4.47 -5.92
CA THR A 63 1.42 4.74 -5.01
C THR A 63 1.27 3.90 -3.76
N ALA A 64 2.32 3.20 -3.36
CA ALA A 64 2.40 2.54 -2.06
C ALA A 64 3.21 3.42 -1.09
N VAL A 65 2.68 3.64 0.11
CA VAL A 65 3.35 4.44 1.14
C VAL A 65 3.47 3.60 2.40
N TYR A 66 4.70 3.26 2.78
CA TYR A 66 4.98 2.59 4.05
C TYR A 66 4.84 3.58 5.21
N THR A 67 4.11 3.20 6.26
CA THR A 67 3.78 4.10 7.39
C THR A 67 4.63 3.84 8.63
N GLY A 68 5.64 2.97 8.54
CA GLY A 68 6.46 2.59 9.68
C GLY A 68 5.85 1.53 10.59
N SER A 69 6.65 1.10 11.55
CA SER A 69 6.35 0.20 12.66
C SER A 69 7.29 0.50 13.83
N SER A 70 7.12 -0.17 14.97
CA SER A 70 8.08 -0.06 16.08
C SER A 70 9.48 -0.59 15.76
N LYS A 71 9.65 -1.37 14.67
CA LYS A 71 10.93 -1.95 14.25
C LYS A 71 11.57 -1.23 13.07
N TYR A 72 10.76 -0.56 12.25
CA TYR A 72 11.19 0.00 10.97
C TYR A 72 10.51 1.34 10.78
N ASP A 73 11.28 2.40 10.61
CA ASP A 73 10.74 3.71 10.29
C ASP A 73 10.34 3.81 8.81
N LYS A 74 9.44 4.75 8.51
CA LYS A 74 9.21 5.14 7.12
C LYS A 74 10.44 5.88 6.61
N GLN A 75 10.85 5.57 5.38
CA GLN A 75 11.79 6.44 4.68
C GLN A 75 11.08 7.80 4.47
N THR A 76 11.75 8.88 4.87
CA THR A 76 11.21 10.25 4.83
C THR A 76 11.73 10.99 3.62
#